data_AF-D7DND0-F1
#
_entry.id   AF-D7DND0-F1
#
_cell.length_a   1.000
_cell.length_b   1.000
_cell.length_c   1.000
_cell.angle_alpha   90.00
_cell.angle_beta   90.00
_cell.angle_gamma   90.00
#
_symmetry.space_group_name_H-M   'P 1'
#
loop_
_entity.id
_entity.type
_entity.pdbx_description
1 polymer ?
#
loop_
_entity_poly.entity_id
_entity_poly.type
_entity_poly.pdbx_seq_one_letter_code
_entity_poly.pdbx_strand_id
1 'polypeptide(L)'
;MNSDEKLASQYCGFLNEIRVRLELVRNICNGTLSVGSELFDYELASVNLRKVLELIAFGSLTANKSAYSVAYVGIEKKWRAKALLDELEKIHSDFYPKPLLHPAVREGNPRHLHFDFQSAGFLTRDEFIELYDLCSKVIHTQNPFAGAVAVNFRITVVEWVARIEKLLSFHLFRLSGMPQIWIGELTAPGDGKSHVYIASPN
;
A
#
# COMPACT_ATOMS: atom_id res chain seq x y z
N MET A 1 -6.94 21.19 -14.63
CA MET A 1 -6.06 20.11 -14.14
C MET A 1 -5.33 19.56 -15.36
N ASN A 2 -4.01 19.62 -15.38
CA ASN A 2 -3.21 19.08 -16.50
C ASN A 2 -3.24 17.54 -16.50
N SER A 3 -2.70 16.90 -17.54
CA SER A 3 -2.68 15.42 -17.66
C SER A 3 -2.02 14.74 -16.46
N ASP A 4 -0.94 15.34 -15.98
CA ASP A 4 -0.05 14.79 -14.94
C ASP A 4 -0.75 14.81 -13.58
N GLU A 5 -1.41 15.91 -13.25
CA GLU A 5 -2.26 16.07 -12.07
C GLU A 5 -3.45 15.10 -12.09
N LYS A 6 -4.01 14.77 -13.27
CA LYS A 6 -5.07 13.76 -13.40
C LYS A 6 -4.58 12.35 -13.09
N LEU A 7 -3.35 12.01 -13.46
CA LEU A 7 -2.76 10.71 -13.16
C LEU A 7 -2.36 10.63 -11.68
N ALA A 8 -1.80 11.69 -11.12
CA ALA A 8 -1.54 11.80 -9.68
C ALA A 8 -2.85 11.72 -8.85
N SER A 9 -3.95 12.27 -9.36
CA SER A 9 -5.27 12.14 -8.74
C SER A 9 -5.78 10.68 -8.71
N GLN A 10 -5.42 9.84 -9.69
CA GLN A 10 -5.73 8.40 -9.64
C GLN A 10 -4.94 7.68 -8.56
N TYR A 11 -3.65 7.98 -8.43
CA TYR A 11 -2.82 7.48 -7.33
C TYR A 11 -3.40 7.89 -5.97
N CYS A 12 -3.82 9.16 -5.83
CA CYS A 12 -4.51 9.65 -4.65
C CYS A 12 -5.83 8.88 -4.37
N GLY A 13 -6.56 8.50 -5.41
CA GLY A 13 -7.72 7.60 -5.29
C GLY A 13 -7.37 6.25 -4.65
N PHE A 14 -6.23 5.64 -5.05
CA PHE A 14 -5.75 4.40 -4.44
C PHE A 14 -5.35 4.59 -2.98
N LEU A 15 -4.69 5.69 -2.63
CA LEU A 15 -4.37 6.02 -1.23
C LEU A 15 -5.64 6.14 -0.37
N ASN A 16 -6.68 6.79 -0.89
CA ASN A 16 -7.95 6.92 -0.18
C ASN A 16 -8.62 5.56 0.03
N GLU A 17 -8.59 4.67 -0.96
CA GLU A 17 -9.10 3.31 -0.80
C GLU A 17 -8.28 2.51 0.22
N ILE A 18 -6.94 2.61 0.20
CA ILE A 18 -6.06 2.00 1.20
C ILE A 18 -6.47 2.47 2.60
N ARG A 19 -6.64 3.78 2.81
CA ARG A 19 -7.00 4.36 4.11
C ARG A 19 -8.29 3.76 4.66
N VAL A 20 -9.35 3.70 3.84
CA VAL A 20 -10.65 3.14 4.25
C VAL A 20 -10.54 1.66 4.58
N ARG A 21 -9.76 0.88 3.80
CA ARG A 21 -9.54 -0.55 4.07
C ARG A 21 -8.76 -0.79 5.36
N LEU A 22 -7.73 0.01 5.64
CA LEU A 22 -6.95 -0.09 6.88
C LEU A 22 -7.79 0.29 8.10
N GLU A 23 -8.67 1.28 7.98
CA GLU A 23 -9.64 1.64 9.02
C GLU A 23 -10.60 0.49 9.33
N LEU A 24 -11.13 -0.18 8.29
CA LEU A 24 -11.96 -1.38 8.46
C LEU A 24 -11.19 -2.49 9.18
N VAL A 25 -9.95 -2.78 8.77
CA VAL A 25 -9.12 -3.83 9.41
C VAL A 25 -8.86 -3.50 10.88
N ARG A 26 -8.58 -2.24 11.22
CA ARG A 26 -8.44 -1.80 12.61
C ARG A 26 -9.69 -1.98 13.43
N ASN A 27 -10.85 -1.61 12.87
CA ASN A 27 -12.12 -1.73 13.58
C ASN A 27 -12.43 -3.20 13.91
N ILE A 28 -12.09 -4.12 13.01
CA ILE A 28 -12.15 -5.56 13.29
C ILE A 28 -11.18 -5.95 14.41
N CYS A 29 -9.90 -5.55 14.31
CA CYS A 29 -8.89 -5.92 15.31
C CYS A 29 -9.18 -5.36 16.70
N ASN A 30 -9.82 -4.19 16.78
CA ASN A 30 -10.19 -3.53 18.03
C ASN A 30 -11.53 -4.03 18.58
N GLY A 31 -12.23 -4.93 17.87
CA GLY A 31 -13.56 -5.42 18.25
C GLY A 31 -14.68 -4.39 18.12
N THR A 32 -14.45 -3.26 17.46
CA THR A 32 -15.49 -2.24 17.22
C THR A 32 -16.35 -2.55 15.99
N LEU A 33 -15.90 -3.47 15.14
CA LEU A 33 -16.65 -4.04 14.03
C LEU A 33 -16.49 -5.57 14.08
N SER A 34 -17.58 -6.31 13.90
CA SER A 34 -17.55 -7.77 13.76
C SER A 34 -18.71 -8.23 12.88
N VAL A 35 -18.50 -9.30 12.11
CA VAL A 35 -19.56 -10.00 11.38
C VAL A 35 -20.18 -11.15 12.19
N GLY A 36 -19.91 -11.22 13.49
CA GLY A 36 -20.47 -12.22 14.42
C GLY A 36 -19.72 -13.56 14.45
N SER A 37 -18.56 -13.63 13.82
CA SER A 37 -17.68 -14.80 13.81
C SER A 37 -16.23 -14.35 13.70
N GLU A 38 -15.42 -14.71 14.70
CA GLU A 38 -13.99 -14.38 14.71
C GLU A 38 -13.28 -14.91 13.45
N LEU A 39 -13.64 -16.11 12.98
CA LEU A 39 -13.10 -16.68 11.74
C LEU A 39 -13.36 -15.76 10.53
N PHE A 40 -14.60 -15.31 10.37
CA PHE A 40 -14.99 -14.47 9.24
C PHE A 40 -14.45 -13.05 9.37
N ASP A 41 -14.26 -12.55 10.59
CA ASP A 41 -13.56 -11.30 10.86
C ASP A 41 -12.10 -11.37 10.40
N TYR A 42 -11.40 -12.48 10.66
CA TYR A 42 -10.04 -12.72 10.16
C TYR A 42 -9.97 -12.86 8.64
N GLU A 43 -10.95 -13.55 8.02
CA GLU A 43 -11.04 -13.64 6.56
C GLU A 43 -11.26 -12.25 5.94
N LEU A 44 -12.18 -11.46 6.50
CA LEU A 44 -12.48 -10.11 6.05
C LEU A 44 -11.26 -9.19 6.20
N ALA A 45 -10.55 -9.27 7.32
CA ALA A 45 -9.30 -8.53 7.51
C ALA A 45 -8.23 -8.95 6.48
N SER A 46 -8.08 -10.26 6.24
CA SER A 46 -7.09 -10.81 5.30
C SER A 46 -7.35 -10.40 3.85
N VAL A 47 -8.62 -10.40 3.42
CA VAL A 47 -9.01 -9.92 2.08
C VAL A 47 -8.66 -8.45 1.93
N ASN A 48 -9.00 -7.62 2.94
CA ASN A 48 -8.72 -6.18 2.87
C ASN A 48 -7.22 -5.87 2.87
N LEU A 49 -6.43 -6.55 3.69
CA LEU A 49 -4.97 -6.42 3.66
C LEU A 49 -4.40 -6.81 2.29
N ARG A 50 -4.84 -7.92 1.70
CA ARG A 50 -4.39 -8.32 0.37
C ARG A 50 -4.74 -7.28 -0.71
N LYS A 51 -5.94 -6.69 -0.66
CA LYS A 51 -6.31 -5.57 -1.55
C LYS A 51 -5.45 -4.33 -1.33
N VAL A 52 -5.11 -4.01 -0.07
CA VAL A 52 -4.19 -2.91 0.24
C VAL A 52 -2.81 -3.14 -0.37
N LEU A 53 -2.26 -4.36 -0.25
CA LEU A 53 -1.00 -4.74 -0.87
C LEU A 53 -1.06 -4.61 -2.41
N GLU A 54 -2.13 -5.07 -3.03
CA GLU A 54 -2.32 -4.89 -4.48
C GLU A 54 -2.38 -3.41 -4.88
N LEU A 55 -3.10 -2.57 -4.13
CA LEU A 55 -3.16 -1.11 -4.39
C LEU A 55 -1.77 -0.46 -4.29
N ILE A 56 -0.96 -0.85 -3.30
CA ILE A 56 0.44 -0.40 -3.19
C ILE A 56 1.25 -0.80 -4.42
N ALA A 57 1.14 -2.07 -4.84
CA ALA A 57 1.91 -2.62 -5.94
C ALA A 57 1.57 -1.95 -7.29
N PHE A 58 0.29 -1.61 -7.50
CA PHE A 58 -0.20 -1.06 -8.77
C PHE A 58 -0.27 0.46 -8.85
N GLY A 59 -0.25 1.17 -7.71
CA GLY A 59 -0.50 2.62 -7.68
C GLY A 59 0.40 3.40 -8.62
N SER A 60 1.70 3.11 -8.62
CA SER A 60 2.69 3.80 -9.47
C SER A 60 2.51 3.54 -10.98
N LEU A 61 1.73 2.52 -11.38
CA LEU A 61 1.44 2.22 -12.78
C LEU A 61 0.24 3.00 -13.33
N THR A 62 -0.51 3.73 -12.51
CA THR A 62 -1.74 4.46 -12.90
C THR A 62 -1.54 5.43 -14.07
N ALA A 63 -0.34 5.97 -14.25
CA ALA A 63 0.00 6.87 -15.36
C ALA A 63 0.16 6.19 -16.72
N ASN A 64 0.39 4.88 -16.74
CA ASN A 64 0.73 4.15 -17.96
C ASN A 64 -0.24 3.00 -18.16
N LYS A 65 -1.31 3.25 -18.93
CA LYS A 65 -2.36 2.26 -19.19
C LYS A 65 -1.82 0.97 -19.79
N SER A 66 -0.83 1.03 -20.68
CA SER A 66 -0.25 -0.18 -21.28
C SER A 66 0.57 -0.96 -20.26
N ALA A 67 1.42 -0.29 -19.46
CA ALA A 67 2.16 -0.93 -18.37
C ALA A 67 1.21 -1.54 -17.33
N TYR A 68 0.15 -0.81 -16.95
CA TYR A 68 -0.89 -1.30 -16.06
C TYR A 68 -1.57 -2.54 -16.64
N SER A 69 -2.02 -2.50 -17.90
CA SER A 69 -2.66 -3.64 -18.56
C SER A 69 -1.72 -4.85 -18.65
N VAL A 70 -0.44 -4.66 -19.00
CA VAL A 70 0.55 -5.75 -19.04
C VAL A 70 0.76 -6.37 -17.66
N ALA A 71 0.88 -5.55 -16.62
CA ALA A 71 1.02 -6.03 -15.24
C ALA A 71 -0.24 -6.75 -14.74
N TYR A 72 -1.42 -6.30 -15.16
CA TYR A 72 -2.71 -6.82 -14.72
C TYR A 72 -3.10 -8.12 -15.46
N VAL A 73 -2.65 -8.32 -16.70
CA VAL A 73 -2.94 -9.54 -17.47
C VAL A 73 -2.36 -10.78 -16.75
N GLY A 74 -3.23 -11.73 -16.44
CA GLY A 74 -2.84 -12.99 -15.79
C GLY A 74 -2.65 -12.86 -14.28
N ILE A 75 -2.92 -11.70 -13.67
CA ILE A 75 -2.80 -11.56 -12.22
C ILE A 75 -3.83 -12.39 -11.47
N GLU A 76 -5.00 -12.61 -12.08
CA GLU A 76 -6.02 -13.52 -11.57
C GLU A 76 -5.49 -14.95 -11.39
N LYS A 77 -4.37 -15.29 -12.04
CA LYS A 77 -3.66 -16.57 -11.92
C LYS A 77 -2.38 -16.49 -11.07
N LYS A 78 -1.94 -15.28 -10.68
CA LYS A 78 -0.72 -15.05 -9.90
C LYS A 78 -1.03 -14.99 -8.41
N TRP A 79 -1.09 -16.16 -7.80
CA TRP A 79 -1.23 -16.35 -6.36
C TRP A 79 0.08 -16.12 -5.58
N ARG A 80 1.19 -15.78 -6.25
CA ARG A 80 2.53 -15.62 -5.65
C ARG A 80 2.97 -14.16 -5.65
N ALA A 81 2.99 -13.55 -4.47
CA ALA A 81 3.37 -12.14 -4.29
C ALA A 81 4.75 -11.80 -4.87
N LYS A 82 5.73 -12.69 -4.64
CA LYS A 82 7.09 -12.50 -5.15
C LYS A 82 7.13 -12.36 -6.68
N ALA A 83 6.40 -13.21 -7.40
CA ALA A 83 6.36 -13.17 -8.85
C ALA A 83 5.71 -11.87 -9.36
N LEU A 84 4.65 -11.42 -8.68
CA LEU A 84 4.02 -10.13 -8.96
C LEU A 84 5.02 -8.97 -8.81
N LEU A 85 5.71 -8.86 -7.68
CA LEU A 85 6.66 -7.78 -7.44
C LEU A 85 7.85 -7.83 -8.41
N ASP A 86 8.39 -9.02 -8.68
CA ASP A 86 9.50 -9.23 -9.62
C ASP A 86 9.13 -8.79 -11.06
N GLU A 87 7.86 -8.93 -11.47
CA GLU A 87 7.38 -8.47 -12.78
C GLU A 87 7.12 -6.97 -12.81
N LEU A 88 6.51 -6.41 -11.76
CA LEU A 88 6.27 -4.98 -11.64
C LEU A 88 7.58 -4.19 -11.69
N GLU A 89 8.62 -4.71 -11.04
CA GLU A 89 9.95 -4.12 -11.04
C GLU A 89 10.60 -4.08 -12.44
N LYS A 90 10.34 -5.10 -13.28
CA LYS A 90 10.78 -5.10 -14.68
C LYS A 90 10.07 -4.04 -15.52
N ILE A 91 8.81 -3.76 -15.19
CA ILE A 91 7.98 -2.77 -15.89
C ILE A 91 8.34 -1.35 -15.42
N HIS A 92 8.57 -1.18 -14.12
CA HIS A 92 8.87 0.09 -13.48
C HIS A 92 9.73 -0.15 -12.23
N SER A 93 11.03 0.15 -12.31
CA SER A 93 11.96 -0.11 -11.21
C SER A 93 11.68 0.74 -9.95
N ASP A 94 11.04 1.90 -10.10
CA ASP A 94 10.65 2.79 -9.01
C ASP A 94 9.17 2.55 -8.58
N PHE A 95 8.64 1.35 -8.78
CA PHE A 95 7.21 1.08 -8.51
C PHE A 95 6.84 1.11 -7.03
N TYR A 96 7.76 0.70 -6.14
CA TYR A 96 7.50 0.57 -4.72
C TYR A 96 7.68 1.91 -3.99
N PRO A 97 6.74 2.31 -3.11
CA PRO A 97 6.85 3.56 -2.36
C PRO A 97 8.13 3.65 -1.51
N LYS A 98 8.73 4.84 -1.45
CA LYS A 98 9.91 5.11 -0.61
C LYS A 98 9.48 5.96 0.59
N PRO A 99 9.43 5.41 1.81
CA PRO A 99 8.82 6.08 2.94
C PRO A 99 9.70 7.25 3.43
N LEU A 100 9.03 8.31 3.87
CA LEU A 100 9.64 9.53 4.37
C LEU A 100 9.23 9.77 5.83
N LEU A 101 10.10 10.45 6.55
CA LEU A 101 9.77 11.06 7.83
C LEU A 101 8.85 12.27 7.61
N HIS A 102 8.16 12.70 8.68
CA HIS A 102 7.44 13.97 8.67
C HIS A 102 8.38 15.12 8.27
N PRO A 103 7.92 16.08 7.46
CA PRO A 103 8.78 17.12 6.95
C PRO A 103 9.25 18.07 8.05
N ALA A 104 10.54 18.40 8.02
CA ALA A 104 11.06 19.55 8.74
C ALA A 104 10.77 20.81 7.92
N VAL A 105 10.20 21.83 8.56
CA VAL A 105 10.03 23.15 7.94
C VAL A 105 11.39 23.84 7.95
N ARG A 106 11.94 24.14 6.77
CA ARG A 106 13.13 24.98 6.66
C ARG A 106 12.73 26.43 6.47
N GLU A 107 13.43 27.32 7.17
CA GLU A 107 13.28 28.76 7.01
C GLU A 107 13.71 29.19 5.59
N GLY A 108 12.94 30.09 4.98
CA GLY A 108 13.13 30.55 3.61
C GLY A 108 11.86 31.17 3.03
N ASN A 109 12.01 31.90 1.91
CA ASN A 109 10.90 32.42 1.12
C ASN A 109 11.08 32.04 -0.37
N PRO A 110 10.30 31.09 -0.92
CA PRO A 110 9.22 30.35 -0.26
C PRO A 110 9.73 29.36 0.82
N ARG A 111 8.84 28.95 1.74
CA ARG A 111 9.18 27.88 2.69
C ARG A 111 9.38 26.57 1.93
N HIS A 112 10.45 25.87 2.24
CA HIS A 112 10.72 24.53 1.70
C HIS A 112 10.48 23.48 2.78
N LEU A 113 9.80 22.40 2.41
CA LEU A 113 9.67 21.21 3.25
C LEU A 113 10.85 20.28 2.94
N HIS A 114 11.63 19.92 3.95
CA HIS A 114 12.70 18.94 3.83
C HIS A 114 12.23 17.60 4.39
N PHE A 115 12.42 16.54 3.62
CA PHE A 115 12.08 15.18 3.99
C PHE A 115 13.34 14.32 4.07
N ASP A 116 13.47 13.57 5.16
CA ASP A 116 14.46 12.51 5.29
C ASP A 116 13.77 11.14 5.09
N PHE A 117 14.53 10.13 4.66
CA PHE A 117 13.97 8.79 4.47
C PHE A 117 13.70 8.10 5.81
N GLN A 118 12.57 7.41 5.88
CA GLN A 118 12.28 6.49 6.98
C GLN A 118 13.13 5.22 6.82
N SER A 119 13.91 4.86 7.85
CA SER A 119 14.88 3.76 7.77
C SER A 119 14.37 2.41 8.27
N ALA A 120 13.32 2.39 9.10
CA ALA A 120 12.81 1.15 9.71
C ALA A 120 11.34 1.19 10.13
N GLY A 121 10.74 0.01 10.34
CA GLY A 121 9.40 -0.19 10.90
C GLY A 121 8.25 0.08 9.91
N PHE A 122 8.55 0.28 8.63
CA PHE A 122 7.57 0.31 7.56
C PHE A 122 7.51 -1.06 6.89
N LEU A 123 6.45 -1.32 6.12
CA LEU A 123 6.31 -2.54 5.35
C LEU A 123 7.40 -2.61 4.26
N THR A 124 8.36 -3.51 4.42
CA THR A 124 9.38 -3.74 3.38
C THR A 124 8.83 -4.61 2.24
N ARG A 125 9.58 -4.71 1.14
CA ARG A 125 9.23 -5.60 0.01
C ARG A 125 9.14 -7.08 0.43
N ASP A 126 10.04 -7.54 1.29
CA ASP A 126 10.02 -8.93 1.76
C ASP A 126 8.85 -9.18 2.72
N GLU A 127 8.57 -8.21 3.58
CA GLU A 127 7.41 -8.23 4.46
C GLU A 127 6.08 -8.16 3.71
N PHE A 128 6.04 -7.44 2.59
CA PHE A 128 4.89 -7.45 1.67
C PHE A 128 4.63 -8.87 1.18
N ILE A 129 5.67 -9.58 0.71
CA ILE A 129 5.55 -10.96 0.20
C ILE A 129 5.02 -11.86 1.30
N GLU A 130 5.60 -11.76 2.50
CA GLU A 130 5.19 -12.51 3.66
C GLU A 130 3.72 -12.26 4.03
N LEU A 131 3.30 -11.01 4.18
CA LEU A 131 1.93 -10.66 4.53
C LEU A 131 0.94 -11.15 3.47
N TYR A 132 1.28 -11.00 2.19
CA TYR A 132 0.44 -11.48 1.10
C TYR A 132 0.23 -13.00 1.16
N ASP A 133 1.30 -13.76 1.41
CA ASP A 133 1.25 -15.22 1.51
C ASP A 133 0.47 -15.65 2.77
N LEU A 134 0.59 -14.93 3.89
CA LEU A 134 -0.19 -15.15 5.10
C LEU A 134 -1.69 -14.92 4.87
N CYS A 135 -2.07 -13.78 4.27
CA CYS A 135 -3.46 -13.51 3.91
C CYS A 135 -4.01 -14.56 2.95
N SER A 136 -3.20 -15.03 1.99
CA SER A 136 -3.61 -16.08 1.05
C SER A 136 -3.91 -17.41 1.74
N LYS A 137 -3.14 -17.77 2.78
CA LYS A 137 -3.40 -18.99 3.58
C LYS A 137 -4.71 -18.93 4.37
N VAL A 138 -5.14 -17.73 4.78
CA VAL A 138 -6.43 -17.54 5.46
C VAL A 138 -7.59 -17.67 4.47
N ILE A 139 -7.47 -17.04 3.31
CA ILE A 139 -8.57 -16.93 2.33
C ILE A 139 -8.80 -18.22 1.55
N HIS A 140 -7.75 -19.00 1.29
CA HIS A 140 -7.87 -20.23 0.52
C HIS A 140 -8.50 -21.35 1.37
N THR A 141 -9.49 -22.03 0.78
CA THR A 141 -10.12 -23.21 1.37
C THR A 141 -9.06 -24.21 1.81
N GLN A 142 -9.06 -24.52 3.11
CA GLN A 142 -8.12 -25.50 3.65
C GLN A 142 -8.49 -26.91 3.18
N ASN A 143 -7.47 -27.75 2.99
CA ASN A 143 -7.68 -29.16 2.70
C ASN A 143 -8.38 -29.82 3.91
N PRO A 144 -9.59 -30.41 3.75
CA PRO A 144 -10.31 -31.03 4.86
C PRO A 144 -9.60 -32.25 5.47
N PHE A 145 -8.59 -32.79 4.78
CA PHE A 145 -7.74 -33.88 5.25
C PHE A 145 -6.43 -33.40 5.90
N ALA A 146 -6.11 -32.11 5.80
CA ALA A 146 -5.08 -31.49 6.60
C ALA A 146 -5.73 -31.04 7.91
N GLY A 147 -5.14 -31.39 9.06
CA GLY A 147 -5.65 -30.89 10.35
C GLY A 147 -5.77 -29.37 10.36
N ALA A 148 -6.73 -28.82 11.12
CA ALA A 148 -6.92 -27.38 11.19
C ALA A 148 -5.61 -26.68 11.62
N VAL A 149 -5.04 -25.87 10.74
CA VAL A 149 -3.84 -25.07 11.05
C VAL A 149 -4.27 -23.62 11.22
N ALA A 150 -4.11 -23.11 12.44
CA ALA A 150 -4.21 -21.68 12.70
C ALA A 150 -3.10 -20.94 11.93
N VAL A 151 -3.47 -19.92 11.15
CA VAL A 151 -2.49 -19.10 10.43
C VAL A 151 -1.83 -18.15 11.42
N ASN A 152 -0.53 -18.34 11.66
CA ASN A 152 0.25 -17.44 12.49
C ASN A 152 0.82 -16.30 11.64
N PHE A 153 0.34 -15.08 11.88
CA PHE A 153 0.81 -13.86 11.20
C PHE A 153 2.20 -13.37 11.64
N ARG A 154 2.86 -14.07 12.57
CA ARG A 154 4.14 -13.78 13.25
C ARG A 154 4.13 -12.52 14.13
N ILE A 155 3.49 -11.47 13.65
CA ILE A 155 3.13 -10.26 14.38
C ILE A 155 1.61 -10.07 14.29
N THR A 156 1.08 -9.16 15.10
CA THR A 156 -0.36 -8.90 15.11
C THR A 156 -0.81 -8.24 13.80
N VAL A 157 -2.08 -8.43 13.43
CA VAL A 157 -2.69 -7.73 12.30
C VAL A 157 -2.60 -6.20 12.47
N VAL A 158 -2.71 -5.71 13.71
CA VAL A 158 -2.53 -4.29 14.04
C VAL A 158 -1.11 -3.80 13.74
N GLU A 159 -0.08 -4.59 14.05
CA GLU A 159 1.32 -4.26 13.72
C GLU A 159 1.53 -4.25 12.19
N TRP A 160 0.91 -5.17 11.45
CA TRP A 160 0.93 -5.12 9.98
C TRP A 160 0.31 -3.84 9.42
N VAL A 161 -0.83 -3.41 9.97
CA VAL A 161 -1.45 -2.13 9.62
C VAL A 161 -0.51 -0.96 9.90
N ALA A 162 0.11 -0.92 11.09
CA ALA A 162 1.01 0.15 11.47
C ALA A 162 2.22 0.27 10.52
N ARG A 163 2.76 -0.86 10.06
CA ARG A 163 3.86 -0.91 9.08
C ARG A 163 3.45 -0.40 7.71
N ILE A 164 2.24 -0.74 7.24
CA ILE A 164 1.68 -0.21 5.99
C ILE A 164 1.51 1.30 6.08
N GLU A 165 0.96 1.80 7.18
CA GLU A 165 0.77 3.23 7.36
C GLU A 165 2.09 3.96 7.45
N LYS A 166 3.08 3.39 8.12
CA LYS A 166 4.41 3.98 8.16
C LYS A 166 5.10 3.98 6.80
N LEU A 167 4.80 3.01 5.93
CA LEU A 167 5.25 3.03 4.53
C LEU A 167 4.63 4.21 3.75
N LEU A 168 3.37 4.53 4.03
CA LEU A 168 2.57 5.43 3.19
C LEU A 168 2.31 6.82 3.80
N SER A 169 2.60 7.04 5.08
CA SER A 169 2.29 8.26 5.82
C SER A 169 2.76 9.50 5.07
N PHE A 170 4.07 9.56 4.78
CA PHE A 170 4.64 10.33 3.70
C PHE A 170 5.54 9.41 2.88
N HIS A 171 5.50 9.51 1.55
CA HIS A 171 6.34 8.67 0.70
C HIS A 171 6.62 9.31 -0.65
N LEU A 172 7.81 9.05 -1.20
CA LEU A 172 8.10 9.31 -2.60
C LEU A 172 7.54 8.21 -3.47
N PHE A 173 7.00 8.61 -4.61
CA PHE A 173 6.68 7.70 -5.70
C PHE A 173 6.96 8.38 -7.04
N ARG A 174 7.16 7.55 -8.07
CA ARG A 174 7.23 7.99 -9.45
C ARG A 174 6.18 7.24 -10.23
N LEU A 175 5.42 7.98 -11.03
CA LEU A 175 4.45 7.41 -11.94
C LEU A 175 5.17 6.81 -13.17
N SER A 176 4.76 5.63 -13.61
CA SER A 176 5.38 4.95 -14.74
C SER A 176 5.31 5.82 -16.00
N GLY A 177 6.44 5.95 -16.69
CA GLY A 177 6.57 6.78 -17.91
C GLY A 177 6.68 8.28 -17.65
N MET A 178 6.75 8.72 -16.39
CA MET A 178 6.83 10.13 -16.02
C MET A 178 8.14 10.45 -15.29
N PRO A 179 8.83 11.57 -15.62
CA PRO A 179 10.07 11.95 -14.95
C PRO A 179 9.86 12.53 -13.54
N GLN A 180 8.67 13.09 -13.28
CA GLN A 180 8.38 13.81 -12.04
C GLN A 180 8.40 12.88 -10.82
N ILE A 181 8.90 13.42 -9.72
CA ILE A 181 8.82 12.78 -8.41
C ILE A 181 7.62 13.38 -7.69
N TRP A 182 6.86 12.53 -7.01
CA TRP A 182 5.69 12.92 -6.27
C TRP A 182 5.85 12.53 -4.80
N ILE A 183 5.24 13.29 -3.92
CA ILE A 183 5.07 12.99 -2.50
C ILE A 183 3.62 12.60 -2.29
N GLY A 184 3.37 11.42 -1.76
CA GLY A 184 2.05 11.02 -1.27
C GLY A 184 1.97 11.23 0.24
N GLU A 185 0.83 11.71 0.71
CA GLU A 185 0.45 11.76 2.12
C GLU A 185 -0.81 10.90 2.31
N LEU A 186 -0.74 9.88 3.19
CA LEU A 186 -1.86 8.95 3.38
C LEU A 186 -3.07 9.63 4.04
N THR A 187 -2.81 10.45 5.07
CA THR A 187 -3.86 11.12 5.85
C THR A 187 -3.36 12.51 6.27
N ALA A 188 -3.88 13.55 5.65
CA ALA A 188 -3.58 14.93 6.04
C ALA A 188 -4.35 15.34 7.30
N PRO A 189 -3.70 16.02 8.26
CA PRO A 189 -4.37 16.50 9.48
C PRO A 189 -5.53 17.49 9.23
N GLY A 190 -5.50 18.20 8.09
CA GLY A 190 -6.48 19.25 7.79
C GLY A 190 -7.87 18.73 7.41
N ASP A 191 -7.96 17.63 6.67
CA ASP A 191 -9.22 17.08 6.16
C ASP A 191 -9.37 15.57 6.32
N GLY A 192 -8.35 14.88 6.87
CA GLY A 192 -8.34 13.44 7.04
C GLY A 192 -8.27 12.64 5.73
N LYS A 193 -7.94 13.28 4.60
CA LYS A 193 -7.88 12.65 3.27
C LYS A 193 -6.44 12.42 2.84
N SER A 194 -6.27 11.57 1.83
CA SER A 194 -4.99 11.43 1.16
C SER A 194 -4.73 12.59 0.20
N HIS A 195 -3.47 12.98 0.08
CA HIS A 195 -3.02 14.05 -0.82
C HIS A 195 -1.77 13.63 -1.58
N VAL A 196 -1.54 14.28 -2.73
CA VAL A 196 -0.33 14.10 -3.52
C VAL A 196 0.21 15.47 -3.94
N TYR A 197 1.52 15.61 -3.90
CA TYR A 197 2.25 16.84 -4.19
C TYR A 197 3.37 16.57 -5.18
N ILE A 198 3.64 17.50 -6.08
CA ILE A 198 4.83 17.41 -6.93
C ILE A 198 6.07 17.76 -6.11
N ALA A 199 7.08 16.90 -6.13
CA ALA A 199 8.38 17.20 -5.54
C ALA A 199 9.19 18.04 -6.53
N SER A 200 9.67 19.20 -6.09
CA SER A 200 10.64 19.99 -6.83
C SER A 200 12.01 19.78 -6.19
N PRO A 201 12.94 19.04 -6.84
CA PRO A 201 14.32 19.01 -6.37
C PRO A 201 14.92 20.41 -6.48
N ASN A 202 15.63 20.84 -5.43
CA ASN A 202 16.47 22.04 -5.46
C ASN A 202 17.71 21.80 -6.32
#